data_AF-M0QYK9-F1
#
_entry.id   AF-M0QYK9-F1
#
_cell.length_a   1.000
_cell.length_b   1.000
_cell.length_c   1.000
_cell.angle_alpha   90.00
_cell.angle_beta   90.00
_cell.angle_gamma   90.00
#
_symmetry.space_group_name_H-M   'P 1'
#
loop_
_entity.id
_entity.type
_entity.pdbx_description
1 polymer ?
#
loop_
_entity_poly.entity_id
_entity_poly.type
_entity_poly.pdbx_seq_one_letter_code
_entity_poly.pdbx_strand_id
1 'polypeptide(L)'
;MALSGSTPAPCWEEDECLDYYGMLSLHRMFEVVGGQLTECELELLAFLLDEAPGAAGGLARARSGLELLLELERRGQCDESNLRLLGQLLRVLARHDLLPHLARKRRRPVSPERYSY
;
A
#
# COMPACT_ATOMS: atom_id res chain seq x y z
N MET A 1 9.03 -7.70 49.95
CA MET A 1 9.68 -8.20 48.73
C MET A 1 8.82 -7.81 47.55
N ALA A 2 9.22 -6.74 46.85
CA ALA A 2 8.60 -6.36 45.58
C ALA A 2 9.20 -7.22 44.47
N LEU A 3 8.37 -7.68 43.54
CA LEU A 3 8.60 -7.72 42.09
C LEU A 3 7.28 -8.17 41.46
N SER A 4 6.41 -7.18 41.20
CA SER A 4 5.27 -7.33 40.31
C SER A 4 5.82 -7.66 38.93
N GLY A 5 5.70 -8.92 38.52
CA GLY A 5 6.01 -9.35 37.15
C GLY A 5 5.03 -8.65 36.21
N SER A 6 5.43 -7.50 35.69
CA SER A 6 4.75 -6.88 34.57
C SER A 6 4.99 -7.78 33.37
N THR A 7 4.07 -8.72 33.11
CA THR A 7 4.06 -9.47 31.86
C THR A 7 4.03 -8.43 30.74
N PRO A 8 5.08 -8.34 29.89
CA PRO A 8 5.01 -7.43 28.76
C PRO A 8 3.80 -7.85 27.94
N ALA A 9 2.90 -6.89 27.69
CA ALA A 9 1.87 -7.08 26.69
C ALA A 9 2.55 -7.68 25.44
N PRO A 10 2.06 -8.79 24.87
CA PRO A 10 2.65 -9.32 23.65
C PRO A 10 2.69 -8.19 22.64
N CYS A 11 3.87 -7.86 22.11
CA CYS A 11 3.96 -6.94 20.98
C CYS A 11 3.47 -7.75 19.77
N TRP A 12 2.24 -7.50 19.35
CA TRP A 12 1.78 -8.10 18.11
C TRP A 12 2.61 -7.44 17.01
N GLU A 13 3.27 -8.23 16.17
CA GLU A 13 3.94 -7.68 15.01
C GLU A 13 2.86 -7.07 14.10
N GLU A 14 3.10 -5.86 13.58
CA GLU A 14 2.06 -5.07 12.89
C GLU A 14 1.47 -5.84 11.70
N ASP A 15 2.29 -6.63 11.00
CA ASP A 15 1.85 -7.49 9.90
C ASP A 15 0.91 -8.62 10.36
N GLU A 16 1.17 -9.26 11.51
CA GLU A 16 0.28 -10.30 12.06
C GLU A 16 -1.09 -9.73 12.46
N CYS A 17 -1.12 -8.50 12.99
CA CYS A 17 -2.38 -7.79 13.26
C CYS A 17 -3.17 -7.55 11.97
N LEU A 18 -2.51 -7.07 10.92
CA LEU A 18 -3.15 -6.77 9.65
C LEU A 18 -3.71 -8.04 9.01
N ASP A 19 -2.92 -9.12 9.01
CA ASP A 19 -3.33 -10.44 8.51
C ASP A 19 -4.55 -10.98 9.25
N TYR A 20 -4.57 -10.88 10.59
CA TYR A 20 -5.73 -11.28 11.41
C TYR A 20 -7.03 -10.57 10.98
N TYR A 21 -6.95 -9.27 10.65
CA TYR A 21 -8.10 -8.50 10.20
C TYR A 21 -8.35 -8.55 8.68
N GLY A 22 -7.56 -9.32 7.92
CA GLY A 22 -7.62 -9.38 6.46
C GLY A 22 -7.29 -8.04 5.80
N MET A 23 -6.46 -7.23 6.47
CA MET A 23 -5.95 -5.94 6.02
C MET A 23 -4.55 -6.10 5.42
N LEU A 24 -4.09 -5.09 4.68
CA LEU A 24 -2.74 -5.07 4.09
C LEU A 24 -2.06 -3.76 4.46
N SER A 25 -0.76 -3.81 4.77
CA SER A 25 0.09 -2.62 4.84
C SER A 25 0.17 -1.97 3.45
N LEU A 26 0.54 -0.68 3.40
CA LEU A 26 0.69 0.01 2.12
C LEU A 26 1.71 -0.67 1.20
N HIS A 27 2.87 -1.02 1.76
CA HIS A 27 3.95 -1.66 1.01
C HIS A 27 3.52 -3.02 0.48
N ARG A 28 2.86 -3.84 1.31
CA ARG A 28 2.36 -5.14 0.87
C ARG A 28 1.31 -5.01 -0.23
N MET A 29 0.45 -4.00 -0.14
CA MET A 29 -0.49 -3.68 -1.21
C MET A 29 0.23 -3.27 -2.50
N PHE A 30 1.31 -2.49 -2.44
CA PHE A 30 2.12 -2.15 -3.61
C PHE A 30 2.80 -3.37 -4.23
N GLU A 31 3.30 -4.31 -3.43
CA GLU A 31 3.86 -5.57 -3.95
C GLU A 31 2.81 -6.35 -4.75
N VAL A 32 1.60 -6.50 -4.20
CA VAL A 32 0.51 -7.25 -4.84
C VAL A 32 0.00 -6.56 -6.11
N VAL A 33 -0.23 -5.24 -6.06
CA VAL A 33 -0.73 -4.49 -7.22
C VAL A 33 0.37 -4.33 -8.27
N GLY A 34 1.56 -3.91 -7.85
CA GLY A 34 2.70 -3.66 -8.72
C GLY A 34 3.24 -4.93 -9.39
N GLY A 35 3.20 -6.07 -8.71
CA GLY A 35 3.59 -7.37 -9.30
C GLY A 35 2.61 -7.90 -10.35
N GLN A 36 1.40 -7.34 -10.43
CA GLN A 36 0.40 -7.73 -11.42
C GLN A 36 0.36 -6.80 -12.64
N LEU A 37 1.16 -5.73 -12.65
CA LEU A 37 1.31 -4.84 -13.80
C LEU A 37 2.31 -5.44 -14.80
N THR A 38 1.91 -5.46 -16.07
CA THR A 38 2.75 -5.90 -17.19
C THR A 38 3.76 -4.83 -17.58
N GLU A 39 4.83 -5.21 -18.27
CA GLU A 39 5.85 -4.27 -18.78
C GLU A 39 5.23 -3.15 -19.63
N CYS A 40 4.33 -3.49 -20.56
CA CYS A 40 3.61 -2.51 -21.37
C CYS A 40 2.78 -1.53 -20.53
N GLU A 41 2.09 -2.01 -19.49
CA GLU A 41 1.33 -1.16 -18.57
C GLU A 41 2.26 -0.24 -17.77
N LEU A 42 3.43 -0.73 -17.34
CA LEU A 42 4.43 0.08 -16.65
C LEU A 42 4.99 1.20 -17.53
N GLU A 43 5.32 0.89 -18.79
CA GLU A 43 5.76 1.89 -19.76
C GLU A 43 4.69 2.97 -20.00
N LEU A 44 3.44 2.56 -20.18
CA LEU A 44 2.32 3.49 -20.35
C LEU A 44 2.12 4.37 -19.11
N LEU A 45 2.19 3.80 -17.91
CA LEU A 45 2.08 4.58 -16.68
C LEU A 45 3.24 5.55 -16.52
N ALA A 46 4.47 5.10 -16.74
CA ALA A 46 5.66 5.95 -16.65
C ALA A 46 5.54 7.14 -17.62
N PHE A 47 5.13 6.90 -18.87
CA PHE A 47 4.85 7.94 -19.84
C PHE A 47 3.77 8.92 -19.36
N LEU A 48 2.60 8.42 -18.97
CA LEU A 48 1.48 9.26 -18.52
C LEU A 48 1.84 10.13 -17.31
N LEU A 49 2.67 9.60 -16.40
CA LEU A 49 3.05 10.26 -15.16
C LEU A 49 4.21 11.23 -15.34
N ASP A 50 5.13 10.99 -16.27
CA ASP A 50 6.20 11.93 -16.60
C ASP A 50 5.68 13.11 -17.44
N GLU A 51 4.63 12.93 -18.25
CA GLU A 51 3.96 14.01 -19.01
C GLU A 51 2.98 14.85 -18.17
N ALA A 52 2.72 14.47 -16.91
CA ALA A 52 1.79 15.19 -16.05
C ALA A 52 2.39 16.54 -15.58
N PRO A 53 1.62 17.64 -15.56
CA PRO A 53 2.11 18.94 -15.13
C PRO A 53 2.53 18.89 -13.65
N GLY A 54 3.80 19.23 -13.38
CA GLY A 54 4.39 19.14 -12.04
C GLY A 54 5.07 17.79 -11.72
N ALA A 55 5.19 16.89 -12.70
CA ALA A 55 5.97 15.67 -12.54
C ALA A 55 7.46 16.00 -12.32
N ALA A 56 8.04 15.45 -11.26
CA ALA A 56 9.46 15.62 -10.95
C ALA A 56 10.41 14.85 -11.91
N GLY A 57 9.86 14.20 -12.95
CA GLY A 57 10.59 13.32 -13.87
C GLY A 57 11.17 12.08 -13.18
N GLY A 58 11.41 11.01 -13.94
CA GLY A 58 12.17 9.86 -13.44
C GLY A 58 11.33 8.67 -12.97
N LEU A 59 10.02 8.66 -13.24
CA LEU A 59 9.27 7.40 -13.16
C LEU A 59 9.75 6.40 -14.22
N ALA A 60 10.26 6.88 -15.36
CA ALA A 60 10.94 6.06 -16.36
C ALA A 60 12.14 5.23 -15.85
N ARG A 61 12.65 5.50 -14.63
CA ARG A 61 13.73 4.70 -14.01
C ARG A 61 13.22 3.49 -13.24
N ALA A 62 11.92 3.43 -12.92
CA ALA A 62 11.34 2.32 -12.19
C ALA A 62 11.41 1.04 -13.06
N ARG A 63 12.02 -0.01 -12.53
CA ARG A 63 12.21 -1.30 -13.21
C ARG A 63 11.11 -2.31 -12.92
N SER A 64 10.19 -1.96 -12.03
CA SER A 64 9.06 -2.78 -11.64
C SER A 64 7.87 -1.93 -11.20
N GLY A 65 6.69 -2.53 -11.17
CA GLY A 65 5.50 -1.86 -10.62
C GLY A 65 5.66 -1.49 -9.16
N LEU A 66 6.36 -2.30 -8.36
CA LEU A 66 6.65 -1.95 -6.97
C LEU A 66 7.49 -0.67 -6.87
N GLU A 67 8.59 -0.59 -7.64
CA GLU A 67 9.44 0.61 -7.66
C GLU A 67 8.66 1.84 -8.12
N LEU A 68 7.79 1.71 -9.12
CA LEU A 68 6.96 2.80 -9.62
C LEU A 68 6.00 3.30 -8.54
N LEU A 69 5.36 2.40 -7.80
CA LEU A 69 4.42 2.76 -6.74
C LEU A 69 5.12 3.39 -5.52
N LEU A 70 6.31 2.91 -5.15
CA LEU A 70 7.14 3.53 -4.10
C LEU A 70 7.61 4.94 -4.51
N GLU A 71 7.92 5.13 -5.79
CA GLU A 71 8.29 6.44 -6.31
C GLU A 71 7.12 7.44 -6.24
N LEU A 72 5.89 6.98 -6.50
CA LEU A 72 4.67 7.78 -6.32
C LEU A 72 4.45 8.18 -4.86
N GLU A 73 4.69 7.25 -3.92
CA GLU A 73 4.61 7.53 -2.48
C GLU A 73 5.67 8.55 -2.06
N ARG A 74 6.91 8.38 -2.52
CA ARG A 74 8.01 9.33 -2.25
C ARG A 74 7.70 10.75 -2.73
N ARG A 75 6.92 10.88 -3.81
CA ARG A 75 6.45 12.16 -4.36
C ARG A 75 5.20 12.71 -3.66
N GLY A 76 4.65 11.99 -2.69
CA GLY A 76 3.41 12.35 -1.99
C GLY A 76 2.15 12.23 -2.86
N GLN A 77 2.22 11.45 -3.95
CA GLN A 77 1.11 11.29 -4.89
C GLN A 77 0.16 10.14 -4.50
N CYS A 78 0.61 9.23 -3.64
CA CYS A 78 -0.22 8.21 -3.00
C CYS A 78 0.30 7.86 -1.61
N ASP A 79 -0.60 7.60 -0.65
CA ASP A 79 -0.24 7.18 0.72
C ASP A 79 -1.38 6.37 1.39
N GLU A 80 -1.28 6.16 2.70
CA GLU A 80 -2.31 5.53 3.57
C GLU A 80 -3.67 6.19 3.56
N SER A 81 -3.70 7.51 3.55
CA SER A 81 -4.92 8.30 3.57
C SER A 81 -5.51 8.49 2.17
N ASN A 82 -4.67 8.46 1.12
CA ASN A 82 -5.00 8.87 -0.22
C ASN A 82 -4.47 7.90 -1.30
N LEU A 83 -5.36 7.03 -1.75
CA LEU A 83 -5.13 6.11 -2.88
C LEU A 83 -5.86 6.53 -4.16
N ARG A 84 -6.32 7.79 -4.25
CA ARG A 84 -7.18 8.24 -5.36
C ARG A 84 -6.47 8.15 -6.71
N LEU A 85 -5.24 8.66 -6.79
CA LEU A 85 -4.45 8.62 -8.01
C LEU A 85 -4.21 7.19 -8.47
N LEU A 86 -3.73 6.32 -7.57
CA LEU A 86 -3.50 4.91 -7.89
C LEU A 86 -4.78 4.23 -8.40
N GLY A 87 -5.92 4.47 -7.77
CA GLY A 87 -7.21 3.97 -8.27
C GLY A 87 -7.61 4.54 -9.63
N GLN A 88 -7.22 5.77 -9.97
CA GLN A 88 -7.47 6.35 -11.30
C GLN A 88 -6.58 5.70 -12.36
N LEU A 89 -5.29 5.55 -12.08
CA LEU A 89 -4.33 4.88 -12.97
C LEU A 89 -4.78 3.45 -13.31
N LEU A 90 -5.20 2.68 -12.31
CA LEU A 90 -5.73 1.33 -12.52
C LEU A 90 -6.99 1.32 -13.39
N ARG A 91 -7.87 2.32 -13.29
CA ARG A 91 -9.04 2.44 -14.17
C ARG A 91 -8.65 2.81 -15.60
N VAL A 92 -7.66 3.67 -15.78
CA VAL A 92 -7.13 4.03 -17.12
C VAL A 92 -6.55 2.81 -17.82
N LEU A 93 -5.84 1.95 -17.08
CA LEU A 93 -5.34 0.66 -17.58
C LEU A 93 -6.42 -0.43 -17.70
N ALA A 94 -7.68 -0.13 -17.37
CA ALA A 94 -8.76 -1.12 -17.26
C ALA A 94 -8.47 -2.30 -16.29
N ARG A 95 -7.54 -2.14 -15.33
CA ARG A 95 -7.20 -3.10 -14.27
C ARG A 95 -8.14 -3.01 -13.09
N HIS A 96 -9.42 -3.25 -13.37
CA HIS A 96 -10.49 -3.25 -12.38
C HIS A 96 -10.36 -4.39 -11.35
N ASP A 97 -9.70 -5.48 -11.74
CA ASP A 97 -9.34 -6.63 -10.91
C ASP A 97 -8.43 -6.27 -9.73
N LEU A 98 -7.63 -5.20 -9.87
CA LEU A 98 -6.69 -4.78 -8.82
C LEU A 98 -7.30 -3.84 -7.78
N LEU A 99 -8.41 -3.18 -8.10
CA LEU A 99 -9.08 -2.21 -7.21
C LEU A 99 -9.47 -2.75 -5.82
N PRO A 100 -9.91 -4.01 -5.64
CA PRO A 100 -10.23 -4.56 -4.32
C PRO A 100 -9.06 -4.53 -3.32
N HIS A 101 -7.81 -4.59 -3.80
CA HIS A 101 -6.63 -4.54 -2.93
C HIS A 101 -6.48 -3.16 -2.26
N LEU A 102 -6.92 -2.09 -2.92
CA LEU A 102 -6.92 -0.74 -2.35
C LEU A 102 -7.95 -0.57 -1.22
N ALA A 103 -9.04 -1.34 -1.25
CA ALA A 103 -10.08 -1.29 -0.23
C ALA A 103 -9.69 -2.06 1.05
N ARG A 104 -8.91 -3.15 0.91
CA ARG A 104 -8.43 -3.99 2.03
C ARG A 104 -7.45 -3.26 2.95
N LYS A 105 -6.74 -2.26 2.45
CA LYS A 105 -5.91 -1.36 3.25
C LYS A 105 -6.72 -0.52 4.25
N ARG A 106 -8.01 -0.30 4.00
CA ARG A 106 -8.78 0.78 4.62
C ARG A 106 -9.79 0.30 5.64
N ARG A 107 -9.32 -0.45 6.64
CA ARG A 107 -10.10 -0.64 7.87
C ARG A 107 -9.21 -0.22 9.03
N ARG A 108 -9.64 0.82 9.74
CA ARG A 108 -8.96 1.26 10.97
C ARG A 108 -9.00 0.06 11.92
N PRO A 109 -7.87 -0.46 12.42
CA PRO A 109 -7.90 -1.48 13.45
C PRO A 109 -8.59 -0.88 14.67
N VAL A 110 -9.73 -1.45 15.05
CA VAL A 110 -10.18 -1.33 16.44
C VAL A 110 -9.36 -2.38 17.18
N SER A 111 -8.59 -1.98 18.21
CA SER A 111 -7.85 -2.94 19.02
C SER A 111 -8.78 -4.09 19.40
N PRO A 112 -8.34 -5.36 19.28
CA PRO A 112 -9.15 -6.46 19.80
C PRO A 112 -9.35 -6.17 21.29
N GLU A 113 -10.60 -5.94 21.70
CA GLU A 113 -10.90 -5.76 23.12
C GLU A 113 -10.34 -6.99 23.85
N ARG A 114 -9.39 -6.73 24.75
CA ARG A 114 -8.84 -7.78 25.60
C ARG A 114 -9.93 -8.17 26.59
N TYR A 115 -10.78 -9.12 26.20
CA TYR A 115 -11.62 -9.84 27.15
C TYR A 115 -10.70 -10.65 28.06
N SER A 116 -10.26 -10.04 29.17
CA SER A 116 -9.71 -10.76 30.31
C SER A 116 -10.88 -11.41 31.04
N TYR A 117 -11.02 -12.72 30.93
CA TYR A 117 -11.82 -13.53 31.85
C TYR A 117 -10.99 -13.90 33.07
#